data_AF-A0A150GA54-F1
#
_entry.id   AF-A0A150GA54-F1
#
_cell.length_a   1.000
_cell.length_b   1.000
_cell.length_c   1.000
_cell.angle_alpha   90.00
_cell.angle_beta   90.00
_cell.angle_gamma   90.00
#
_symmetry.space_group_name_H-M   'P 1'
#
loop_
_entity.id
_entity.type
_entity.pdbx_description
1 polymer ?
#
loop_
_entity_poly.entity_id
_entity_poly.type
_entity_poly.pdbx_seq_one_letter_code
_entity_poly.pdbx_strand_id
1 'polypeptide(L)'
;MTTYASTRVEASGLPSLPALDATYESTVAFTDFANWLIPGSVLLGRYPYVEPSRCLRREQGEEQLKKILETGVTTLVSLQAELPPQEKMTLAGSHGFLPYKATADLIRSSLNGPPPMEIVEGLRNPQLDKFLPKRKRQGAPYNPVTLQFVHSPIPDLHVPGSTELRALLQDLQQRLAKGEKLYVHCWGGRGRAGTVGACLLAEMYDLSADECLERVQRAFDTRHDGGRRSPETEEQVAFVRGYVSALKN
;
A
#
# COMPACT_ATOMS: atom_id res chain seq x y z
N MET A 1 -23.08 -3.96 -26.26
CA MET A 1 -21.69 -3.58 -26.59
C MET A 1 -21.52 -2.14 -26.14
N THR A 2 -20.92 -1.92 -24.97
CA THR A 2 -20.73 -0.58 -24.43
C THR A 2 -19.23 -0.34 -24.31
N THR A 3 -18.67 0.32 -25.32
CA THR A 3 -17.29 0.81 -25.34
C THR A 3 -17.23 2.05 -24.45
N TYR A 4 -16.55 1.92 -23.31
CA TYR A 4 -16.13 3.07 -22.51
C TYR A 4 -14.62 3.26 -22.73
N ALA A 5 -14.26 4.41 -23.30
CA ALA A 5 -12.88 4.78 -23.55
C ALA A 5 -12.10 4.80 -22.23
N SER A 6 -11.01 4.03 -22.17
CA SER A 6 -10.01 4.14 -21.11
C SER A 6 -9.33 5.50 -21.26
N THR A 7 -9.67 6.45 -20.40
CA THR A 7 -8.87 7.67 -20.22
C THR A 7 -7.58 7.28 -19.50
N ARG A 8 -6.61 6.76 -20.26
CA ARG A 8 -5.21 6.66 -19.79
C ARG A 8 -4.82 8.04 -19.26
N VAL A 9 -4.40 8.09 -18.00
CA VAL A 9 -3.80 9.31 -17.42
C VAL A 9 -2.63 9.71 -18.31
N GLU A 10 -2.53 10.99 -18.69
CA GLU A 10 -1.44 11.46 -19.54
C GLU A 10 -0.08 11.11 -18.90
N ALA A 11 0.83 10.56 -19.71
CA ALA A 11 2.12 10.01 -19.26
C ALA A 11 3.06 11.03 -18.58
N SER A 12 2.72 12.31 -18.56
CA SER A 12 3.58 13.44 -18.15
C SER A 12 3.80 13.57 -16.63
N GLY A 13 3.28 12.65 -15.80
CA GLY A 13 3.47 12.66 -14.35
C GLY A 13 3.76 11.30 -13.71
N LEU A 14 3.98 10.25 -14.50
CA LEU A 14 4.21 8.90 -13.97
C LEU A 14 5.65 8.74 -13.45
N PRO A 15 5.86 8.09 -12.29
CA PRO A 15 7.20 7.71 -11.85
C PRO A 15 7.88 6.84 -12.91
N SER A 16 9.16 7.08 -13.19
CA SER A 16 9.90 6.20 -14.11
C SER A 16 10.06 4.81 -13.50
N LEU A 17 9.79 3.76 -14.29
CA LEU A 17 10.10 2.39 -13.87
C LEU A 17 11.59 2.08 -14.09
N PRO A 18 12.24 1.39 -13.15
CA PRO A 18 13.60 0.91 -13.37
C PRO A 18 13.64 -0.12 -14.50
N ALA A 19 14.76 -0.15 -15.23
CA ALA A 19 15.01 -1.16 -16.24
C ALA A 19 15.11 -2.56 -15.60
N LEU A 20 14.71 -3.60 -16.33
CA LEU A 20 14.81 -5.00 -15.91
C LEU A 20 16.23 -5.55 -16.08
N ASP A 21 17.23 -4.81 -15.60
CA ASP A 21 18.65 -5.18 -15.67
C ASP A 21 19.17 -5.78 -14.35
N ALA A 22 20.49 -5.87 -14.18
CA ALA A 22 21.14 -6.43 -13.00
C ALA A 22 20.97 -5.59 -11.71
N THR A 23 20.47 -4.35 -11.82
CA THR A 23 20.25 -3.45 -10.68
C THR A 23 18.80 -3.45 -10.19
N TYR A 24 17.89 -4.08 -10.96
CA TYR A 24 16.45 -4.06 -10.70
C TYR A 24 16.12 -4.48 -9.27
N GLU A 25 16.58 -5.65 -8.83
CA GLU A 25 16.31 -6.23 -7.51
C GLU A 25 16.74 -5.29 -6.39
N SER A 26 17.92 -4.67 -6.51
CA SER A 26 18.42 -3.73 -5.50
C SER A 26 17.59 -2.45 -5.43
N THR A 27 16.97 -2.05 -6.54
CA THR A 27 16.13 -0.86 -6.64
C THR A 27 14.74 -1.11 -6.05
N VAL A 28 14.22 -2.33 -6.18
CA VAL A 28 12.87 -2.68 -5.72
C VAL A 28 12.83 -3.36 -4.36
N ALA A 29 13.97 -3.77 -3.82
CA ALA A 29 14.09 -4.32 -2.48
C ALA A 29 13.65 -3.30 -1.40
N PHE A 30 13.02 -3.80 -0.34
CA PHE A 30 12.65 -2.98 0.82
C PHE A 30 12.80 -3.76 2.13
N THR A 31 11.97 -4.78 2.35
CA THR A 31 11.99 -5.62 3.56
C THR A 31 11.65 -7.07 3.22
N ASP A 32 11.62 -7.97 4.19
CA ASP A 32 11.16 -9.35 4.02
C ASP A 32 9.62 -9.48 3.92
N PHE A 33 8.88 -8.45 4.33
CA PHE A 33 7.42 -8.42 4.30
C PHE A 33 6.83 -7.57 3.17
N ALA A 34 7.64 -6.74 2.50
CA ALA A 34 7.18 -5.87 1.42
C ALA A 34 8.31 -5.48 0.45
N ASN A 35 7.94 -5.13 -0.78
CA ASN A 35 8.83 -4.70 -1.86
C ASN A 35 8.20 -3.55 -2.66
N TRP A 36 9.02 -2.76 -3.34
CA TRP A 36 8.53 -1.75 -4.28
C TRP A 36 8.02 -2.43 -5.55
N LEU A 37 6.87 -1.97 -6.04
CA LEU A 37 6.43 -2.20 -7.41
C LEU A 37 6.83 -1.03 -8.29
N ILE A 38 6.60 0.18 -7.77
CA ILE A 38 7.00 1.45 -8.37
C ILE A 38 7.82 2.18 -7.30
N PRO A 39 9.17 2.20 -7.41
CA PRO A 39 10.04 2.77 -6.38
C PRO A 39 9.62 4.19 -5.98
N GLY A 40 9.45 4.39 -4.67
CA GLY A 40 9.03 5.68 -4.10
C GLY A 40 7.52 5.97 -4.16
N SER A 41 6.72 5.14 -4.84
CA SER A 41 5.28 5.39 -5.04
C SER A 41 4.37 4.25 -4.64
N VAL A 42 4.70 2.98 -4.95
CA VAL A 42 3.83 1.82 -4.68
C VAL A 42 4.62 0.67 -4.07
N LEU A 43 4.26 0.30 -2.85
CA LEU A 43 4.70 -0.92 -2.18
C LEU A 43 3.64 -2.02 -2.29
N LEU A 44 4.08 -3.26 -2.49
CA LEU A 44 3.27 -4.46 -2.27
C LEU A 44 3.78 -5.18 -1.03
N GLY A 45 2.89 -5.66 -0.16
CA GLY A 45 3.34 -6.31 1.07
C GLY A 45 2.29 -7.13 1.80
N ARG A 46 2.75 -7.78 2.87
CA ARG A 46 1.92 -8.55 3.80
C ARG A 46 0.96 -7.65 4.57
N TYR A 47 0.06 -8.26 5.33
CA TYR A 47 -0.70 -7.54 6.33
C TYR A 47 0.27 -6.77 7.24
N PRO A 48 0.12 -5.44 7.38
CA PRO A 48 1.21 -4.60 7.89
C PRO A 48 1.34 -4.61 9.41
N TYR A 49 0.65 -5.51 10.11
CA TYR A 49 0.55 -5.53 11.56
C TYR A 49 0.38 -6.96 12.09
N VAL A 50 -0.12 -7.10 13.32
CA VAL A 50 -0.19 -8.40 13.99
C VAL A 50 -1.10 -9.36 13.23
N GLU A 51 -0.55 -10.52 12.86
CA GLU A 51 -1.23 -11.62 12.18
C GLU A 51 -0.63 -12.99 12.59
N PRO A 52 -1.39 -14.10 12.48
CA PRO A 52 -1.06 -15.38 13.12
C PRO A 52 0.18 -16.14 12.62
N SER A 53 0.80 -15.76 11.51
CA SER A 53 1.83 -16.55 10.82
C SER A 53 3.23 -15.95 10.87
N ARG A 54 3.38 -14.67 10.54
CA ARG A 54 4.68 -13.97 10.39
C ARG A 54 4.86 -12.83 11.38
N CYS A 55 3.78 -12.22 11.87
CA CYS A 55 3.84 -11.07 12.78
C CYS A 55 3.03 -11.30 14.07
N LEU A 56 3.58 -12.05 15.02
CA LEU A 56 2.82 -12.52 16.20
C LEU A 56 2.72 -11.48 17.34
N ARG A 57 3.56 -10.44 17.31
CA ARG A 57 3.75 -9.51 18.42
C ARG A 57 3.49 -8.07 18.01
N ARG A 58 2.94 -7.28 18.94
CA ARG A 58 2.61 -5.86 18.71
C ARG A 58 3.85 -5.05 18.38
N GLU A 59 4.96 -5.27 19.07
CA GLU A 59 6.22 -4.55 18.85
C GLU A 59 6.74 -4.77 17.42
N GLN A 60 6.62 -6.01 16.92
CA GLN A 60 6.99 -6.35 15.55
C GLN A 60 6.06 -5.66 14.54
N GLY A 61 4.75 -5.64 14.79
CA GLY A 61 3.79 -4.96 13.93
C GLY A 61 3.99 -3.44 13.90
N GLU A 62 4.27 -2.84 15.07
CA GLU A 62 4.59 -1.42 15.18
C GLU A 62 5.84 -1.06 14.39
N GLU A 63 6.89 -1.90 14.45
CA GLU A 63 8.10 -1.72 13.67
C GLU A 63 7.83 -1.84 12.15
N GLN A 64 7.00 -2.80 11.73
CA GLN A 64 6.62 -2.94 10.32
C GLN A 64 5.86 -1.71 9.81
N LEU A 65 4.82 -1.27 10.53
CA LEU A 65 4.08 -0.05 10.21
C LEU A 65 5.01 1.16 10.15
N LYS A 66 5.91 1.30 11.12
CA LYS A 66 6.86 2.41 11.16
C LYS A 66 7.74 2.43 9.90
N LYS A 67 8.34 1.31 9.53
CA LYS A 67 9.15 1.20 8.30
C LYS A 67 8.36 1.57 7.06
N ILE A 68 7.12 1.09 6.93
CA ILE A 68 6.23 1.42 5.80
C ILE A 68 5.97 2.94 5.76
N LEU A 69 5.62 3.54 6.90
CA LEU A 69 5.24 4.95 6.99
C LEU A 69 6.43 5.91 6.81
N GLU A 70 7.64 5.50 7.20
CA GLU A 70 8.90 6.23 6.97
C GLU A 70 9.23 6.38 5.47
N THR A 71 8.76 5.47 4.60
CA THR A 71 8.90 5.65 3.14
C THR A 71 8.03 6.80 2.57
N GLY A 72 7.12 7.32 3.40
CA GLY A 72 6.16 8.36 3.03
C GLY A 72 4.81 7.83 2.53
N VAL A 73 4.52 6.52 2.63
CA VAL A 73 3.20 5.94 2.30
C VAL A 73 2.07 6.71 2.97
N THR A 74 1.18 7.27 2.18
CA THR A 74 0.00 8.00 2.68
C THR A 74 -1.27 7.17 2.66
N THR A 75 -1.29 6.08 1.90
CA THR A 75 -2.52 5.33 1.62
C THR A 75 -2.29 3.84 1.75
N LEU A 76 -3.03 3.19 2.66
CA LEU A 76 -2.98 1.75 2.88
C LEU A 76 -4.20 1.09 2.23
N VAL A 77 -3.96 0.21 1.26
CA VAL A 77 -4.98 -0.46 0.46
C VAL A 77 -5.07 -1.92 0.88
N SER A 78 -6.16 -2.30 1.54
CA SER A 78 -6.45 -3.68 1.92
C SER A 78 -7.28 -4.39 0.85
N LEU A 79 -6.78 -5.53 0.38
CA LEU A 79 -7.46 -6.38 -0.60
C LEU A 79 -8.24 -7.55 0.03
N GLN A 80 -8.42 -7.55 1.35
CA GLN A 80 -8.90 -8.71 2.09
C GLN A 80 -10.42 -8.72 2.23
N ALA A 81 -11.11 -9.62 1.52
CA ALA A 81 -12.56 -9.77 1.65
C ALA A 81 -13.02 -10.26 3.03
N GLU A 82 -12.17 -11.05 3.68
CA GLU A 82 -12.36 -11.59 5.01
C GLU A 82 -12.26 -10.54 6.13
N LEU A 83 -11.71 -9.36 5.84
CA LEU A 83 -11.60 -8.26 6.80
C LEU A 83 -12.59 -7.15 6.43
N PRO A 84 -13.28 -6.53 7.40
CA PRO A 84 -13.98 -5.27 7.12
C PRO A 84 -12.96 -4.12 6.94
N PRO A 85 -13.40 -2.95 6.47
CA PRO A 85 -12.58 -1.75 6.45
C PRO A 85 -11.96 -1.48 7.82
N GLN A 86 -10.71 -0.99 7.85
CA GLN A 86 -9.94 -0.82 9.09
C GLN A 86 -10.63 0.08 10.12
N GLU A 87 -11.43 1.06 9.67
CA GLU A 87 -12.23 1.96 10.51
C GLU A 87 -13.38 1.26 11.25
N LYS A 88 -13.82 0.11 10.73
CA LYS A 88 -14.95 -0.66 11.27
C LYS A 88 -14.50 -1.82 12.16
N MET A 89 -13.19 -2.02 12.32
CA MET A 89 -12.62 -3.12 13.12
C MET A 89 -12.50 -2.73 14.59
N THR A 90 -12.71 -3.69 15.50
CA THR A 90 -12.54 -3.48 16.93
C THR A 90 -11.09 -3.64 17.36
N LEU A 91 -10.63 -2.82 18.32
CA LEU A 91 -9.23 -2.84 18.80
C LEU A 91 -8.81 -4.15 19.49
N ALA A 92 -9.77 -5.02 19.83
CA ALA A 92 -9.51 -6.34 20.40
C ALA A 92 -9.02 -7.37 19.37
N GLY A 93 -9.12 -7.06 18.07
CA GLY A 93 -8.79 -8.00 17.00
C GLY A 93 -9.83 -9.12 16.83
N SER A 94 -9.69 -9.89 15.76
CA SER A 94 -10.45 -11.12 15.54
C SER A 94 -9.56 -12.16 14.86
N HIS A 95 -9.84 -13.45 15.08
CA HIS A 95 -9.16 -14.58 14.41
C HIS A 95 -7.63 -14.49 14.33
N GLY A 96 -6.98 -13.95 15.39
CA GLY A 96 -5.53 -13.89 15.52
C GLY A 96 -4.82 -12.74 14.80
N PHE A 97 -5.54 -11.71 14.34
CA PHE A 97 -4.96 -10.45 13.87
C PHE A 97 -5.50 -9.24 14.66
N LEU A 98 -4.79 -8.10 14.57
CA LEU A 98 -5.21 -6.83 15.17
C LEU A 98 -5.39 -5.75 14.09
N PRO A 99 -6.40 -4.87 14.19
CA PRO A 99 -6.48 -3.72 13.29
C PRO A 99 -5.31 -2.76 13.50
N TYR A 100 -4.90 -2.10 12.42
CA TYR A 100 -3.69 -1.28 12.43
C TYR A 100 -3.94 0.21 12.25
N LYS A 101 -5.17 0.65 11.94
CA LYS A 101 -5.46 2.07 11.67
C LYS A 101 -5.02 3.00 12.79
N ALA A 102 -5.46 2.74 14.03
CA ALA A 102 -5.13 3.60 15.17
C ALA A 102 -3.62 3.67 15.41
N THR A 103 -2.94 2.53 15.33
CA THR A 103 -1.48 2.46 15.46
C THR A 103 -0.77 3.22 14.34
N ALA A 104 -1.22 3.05 13.09
CA ALA A 104 -0.67 3.74 11.93
C ALA A 104 -0.85 5.27 12.04
N ASP A 105 -2.02 5.73 12.48
CA ASP A 105 -2.30 7.16 12.70
C ASP A 105 -1.37 7.73 13.79
N LEU A 106 -1.17 7.01 14.90
CA LEU A 106 -0.25 7.41 15.98
C LEU A 106 1.21 7.45 15.53
N ILE A 107 1.66 6.43 14.80
CA ILE A 107 3.02 6.39 14.24
C ILE A 107 3.20 7.55 13.26
N ARG A 108 2.27 7.77 12.32
CA ARG A 108 2.33 8.89 11.37
C ARG A 108 2.38 10.24 12.09
N SER A 109 1.57 10.42 13.13
CA SER A 109 1.62 11.62 13.97
C SER A 109 2.99 11.83 14.60
N SER A 110 3.61 10.77 15.12
CA SER A 110 4.97 10.84 15.70
C SER A 110 6.06 11.24 14.69
N LEU A 111 5.90 10.86 13.41
CA LEU A 111 6.85 11.19 12.34
C LEU A 111 6.76 12.66 11.88
N ASN A 112 5.61 13.31 12.04
CA ASN A 112 5.36 14.69 11.59
C ASN A 112 5.74 15.75 12.64
N GLY A 113 6.28 15.34 13.78
CA GLY A 113 6.62 16.22 14.89
C GLY A 113 5.38 16.78 15.62
N PRO A 114 5.60 17.57 16.69
CA PRO A 114 4.51 18.18 17.43
C PRO A 114 3.72 19.17 16.55
N PRO A 115 2.41 19.36 16.82
CA PRO A 115 1.60 20.37 16.11
C PRO A 115 2.20 21.78 16.27
N PRO A 116 1.84 22.74 15.40
CA PRO A 116 2.35 24.11 15.47
C PRO A 116 2.00 24.71 16.83
N MET A 117 2.92 25.52 17.37
CA MET A 117 2.74 26.17 18.66
C MET A 117 1.46 27.03 18.70
N GLU A 118 0.99 27.56 17.58
CA GLU A 118 -0.28 28.31 17.51
C GLU A 118 -1.49 27.46 17.90
N ILE A 119 -1.56 26.21 17.42
CA ILE A 119 -2.60 25.25 17.81
C ILE A 119 -2.43 24.88 19.29
N VAL A 120 -1.19 24.61 19.72
CA VAL A 120 -0.89 24.22 21.10
C VAL A 120 -1.25 25.33 22.09
N GLU A 121 -0.91 26.58 21.79
CA GLU A 121 -1.22 27.75 22.61
C GLU A 121 -2.74 28.00 22.68
N GLY A 122 -3.47 27.78 21.57
CA GLY A 122 -4.94 27.84 21.57
C GLY A 122 -5.62 26.80 22.46
N LEU A 123 -4.93 25.70 22.80
CA LEU A 123 -5.40 24.65 23.70
C LEU A 123 -4.95 24.82 25.15
N ARG A 124 -4.06 25.77 25.46
CA ARG A 124 -3.52 25.95 26.81
C ARG A 124 -4.56 26.47 27.78
N ASN A 125 -4.71 25.76 28.90
CA ASN A 125 -5.47 26.18 30.07
C ASN A 125 -5.00 25.37 31.29
N PRO A 126 -5.38 25.77 32.52
CA PRO A 126 -4.93 25.09 33.74
C PRO A 126 -5.22 23.58 33.79
N GLN A 127 -6.28 23.11 33.12
CA GLN A 127 -6.66 21.70 33.10
C GLN A 127 -5.84 20.89 32.09
N LEU A 128 -5.52 21.48 30.93
CA LEU A 128 -4.84 20.82 29.82
C LEU A 128 -3.32 21.00 29.83
N ASP A 129 -2.79 21.99 30.53
CA ASP A 129 -1.35 22.32 30.52
C ASP A 129 -0.44 21.16 30.93
N LYS A 130 -0.92 20.24 31.76
CA LYS A 130 -0.18 19.03 32.16
C LYS A 130 0.01 18.01 31.04
N PHE A 131 -0.82 18.06 29.99
CA PHE A 131 -0.77 17.18 28.83
C PHE A 131 -0.11 17.82 27.62
N LEU A 132 0.06 19.14 27.63
CA LEU A 132 0.66 19.88 26.52
C LEU A 132 2.19 19.91 26.66
N PRO A 133 2.93 19.89 25.54
CA PRO A 133 4.38 20.02 25.58
C PRO A 133 4.79 21.34 26.28
N LYS A 134 5.92 21.31 26.99
CA LYS A 134 6.49 22.52 27.62
C LYS A 134 6.79 23.57 26.55
N ARG A 135 6.55 24.86 26.84
CA ARG A 135 6.93 25.97 25.95
C ARG A 135 8.43 25.88 25.61
N LYS A 136 8.76 25.61 24.35
CA LYS A 136 10.12 25.70 23.79
C LYS A 136 10.06 26.52 22.49
N ARG A 137 11.16 27.22 22.20
CA ARG A 137 11.32 28.06 21.00
C ARG A 137 11.20 27.22 19.72
N GLN A 138 10.65 27.86 18.70
CA GLN A 138 10.23 27.35 17.40
C GLN A 138 11.11 26.22 16.85
N GLY A 139 10.47 25.12 16.45
CA GLY A 139 11.11 23.98 15.82
C GLY A 139 10.17 23.30 14.84
N ALA A 140 10.72 23.02 13.65
CA ALA A 140 10.23 22.26 12.50
C ALA A 140 8.83 22.55 11.94
N PRO A 141 8.67 22.64 10.60
CA PRO A 141 7.35 22.73 9.98
C PRO A 141 6.54 21.46 10.26
N TYR A 142 5.40 21.61 10.92
CA TYR A 142 4.40 20.56 11.07
C TYR A 142 3.57 20.49 9.79
N ASN A 143 3.59 19.33 9.14
CA ASN A 143 2.74 19.07 7.98
C ASN A 143 1.81 17.91 8.32
N PRO A 144 0.52 18.16 8.65
CA PRO A 144 -0.40 17.08 9.01
C PRO A 144 -0.71 16.25 7.77
N VAL A 145 -0.02 15.13 7.62
CA VAL A 145 -0.33 14.13 6.59
C VAL A 145 -1.32 13.13 7.18
N THR A 146 -2.57 13.21 6.73
CA THR A 146 -3.64 12.26 7.09
C THR A 146 -3.50 10.99 6.27
N LEU A 147 -3.47 9.83 6.94
CA LEU A 147 -3.48 8.53 6.27
C LEU A 147 -4.85 8.23 5.67
N GLN A 148 -4.83 7.63 4.49
CA GLN A 148 -6.03 7.12 3.81
C GLN A 148 -6.05 5.59 3.91
N PHE A 149 -7.25 5.02 4.09
CA PHE A 149 -7.44 3.58 4.17
C PHE A 149 -8.46 3.15 3.11
N VAL A 150 -8.00 2.42 2.11
CA VAL A 150 -8.86 1.88 1.05
C VAL A 150 -9.11 0.41 1.32
N HIS A 151 -10.35 -0.03 1.17
CA HIS A 151 -10.73 -1.44 1.26
C HIS A 151 -11.40 -1.87 -0.03
N SER A 152 -10.75 -2.78 -0.77
CA SER A 152 -11.25 -3.33 -2.02
C SER A 152 -11.20 -4.86 -1.93
N PRO A 153 -12.27 -5.49 -1.44
CA PRO A 153 -12.25 -6.88 -1.01
C PRO A 153 -12.10 -7.85 -2.20
N ILE A 154 -11.07 -8.71 -2.15
CA ILE A 154 -10.89 -9.84 -3.06
C ILE A 154 -10.86 -11.13 -2.21
N PRO A 155 -11.71 -12.13 -2.49
CA PRO A 155 -11.67 -13.41 -1.80
C PRO A 155 -10.27 -14.05 -1.88
N ASP A 156 -9.84 -14.70 -0.81
CA ASP A 156 -8.49 -15.27 -0.76
C ASP A 156 -8.30 -16.32 -1.86
N LEU A 157 -7.10 -16.35 -2.46
CA LEU A 157 -6.75 -17.18 -3.63
C LEU A 157 -7.54 -16.95 -4.93
N HIS A 158 -8.49 -16.00 -4.94
CA HIS A 158 -9.29 -15.69 -6.12
C HIS A 158 -8.76 -14.47 -6.87
N VAL A 159 -9.44 -14.15 -7.98
CA VAL A 159 -9.25 -12.95 -8.80
C VAL A 159 -10.31 -11.90 -8.47
N PRO A 160 -10.02 -10.60 -8.69
CA PRO A 160 -11.02 -9.56 -8.54
C PRO A 160 -12.08 -9.64 -9.65
N GLY A 161 -13.29 -9.16 -9.36
CA GLY A 161 -14.28 -8.90 -10.41
C GLY A 161 -13.81 -7.78 -11.35
N SER A 162 -14.09 -7.89 -12.64
CA SER A 162 -13.55 -6.97 -13.65
C SER A 162 -13.97 -5.51 -13.45
N THR A 163 -15.21 -5.29 -12.97
CA THR A 163 -15.74 -3.95 -12.70
C THR A 163 -15.08 -3.36 -11.46
N GLU A 164 -14.99 -4.14 -10.40
CA GLU A 164 -14.38 -3.77 -9.13
C GLU A 164 -12.89 -3.49 -9.30
N LEU A 165 -12.18 -4.31 -10.08
CA LEU A 165 -10.77 -4.08 -10.41
C LEU A 165 -10.60 -2.76 -11.15
N ARG A 166 -11.39 -2.50 -12.20
CA ARG A 166 -11.27 -1.25 -12.96
C ARG A 166 -11.50 -0.03 -12.07
N ALA A 167 -12.54 -0.08 -11.22
CA ALA A 167 -12.81 0.98 -10.27
C ALA A 167 -11.65 1.19 -9.28
N LEU A 168 -11.08 0.09 -8.76
CA LEU A 168 -9.89 0.15 -7.90
C LEU A 168 -8.71 0.79 -8.64
N LEU A 169 -8.34 0.30 -9.82
CA LEU A 169 -7.19 0.80 -10.57
C LEU A 169 -7.34 2.28 -10.93
N GLN A 170 -8.55 2.73 -11.28
CA GLN A 170 -8.84 4.14 -11.50
C GLN A 170 -8.64 4.99 -10.23
N ASP A 171 -9.13 4.53 -9.07
CA ASP A 171 -8.89 5.21 -7.78
C ASP A 171 -7.39 5.28 -7.45
N LEU A 172 -6.66 4.16 -7.59
CA LEU A 172 -5.23 4.12 -7.32
C LEU A 172 -4.43 5.06 -8.23
N GLN A 173 -4.76 5.12 -9.53
CA GLN A 173 -4.14 6.05 -10.46
C GLN A 173 -4.41 7.51 -10.08
N GLN A 174 -5.64 7.85 -9.71
CA GLN A 174 -5.99 9.22 -9.30
C GLN A 174 -5.27 9.62 -8.01
N ARG A 175 -5.09 8.71 -7.07
CA ARG A 175 -4.33 8.93 -5.84
C ARG A 175 -2.85 9.17 -6.13
N LEU A 176 -2.24 8.34 -6.98
CA LEU A 176 -0.87 8.51 -7.41
C LEU A 176 -0.66 9.86 -8.12
N ALA A 177 -1.60 10.26 -8.98
CA ALA A 177 -1.57 11.56 -9.65
C ALA A 177 -1.67 12.75 -8.68
N LYS A 178 -2.28 12.57 -7.49
CA LYS A 178 -2.32 13.56 -6.41
C LYS A 178 -1.06 13.54 -5.52
N GLY A 179 -0.08 12.70 -5.83
CA GLY A 179 1.14 12.54 -5.05
C GLY A 179 1.00 11.63 -3.83
N GLU A 180 -0.10 10.88 -3.71
CA GLU A 180 -0.22 9.85 -2.67
C GLU A 180 0.77 8.70 -2.95
N LYS A 181 1.24 8.07 -1.88
CA LYS A 181 2.09 6.88 -1.94
C LYS A 181 1.34 5.70 -1.35
N LEU A 182 1.30 4.59 -2.08
CA LEU A 182 0.42 3.46 -1.81
C LEU A 182 1.17 2.30 -1.15
N TYR A 183 0.55 1.68 -0.16
CA TYR A 183 0.91 0.36 0.34
C TYR A 183 -0.27 -0.59 0.09
N VAL A 184 -0.14 -1.46 -0.91
CA VAL A 184 -1.17 -2.42 -1.29
C VAL A 184 -0.86 -3.77 -0.68
N HIS A 185 -1.83 -4.33 0.05
CA HIS A 185 -1.60 -5.56 0.80
C HIS A 185 -2.76 -6.55 0.78
N CYS A 186 -2.40 -7.79 1.09
CA CYS A 186 -3.28 -8.87 1.49
C CYS A 186 -2.57 -9.66 2.61
N TRP A 187 -2.92 -10.92 2.89
CA TRP A 187 -2.17 -11.69 3.89
C TRP A 187 -0.67 -11.80 3.57
N GLY A 188 -0.33 -12.45 2.46
CA GLY A 188 1.07 -12.70 2.07
C GLY A 188 1.69 -11.59 1.21
N GLY A 189 0.87 -10.66 0.71
CA GLY A 189 1.33 -9.63 -0.23
C GLY A 189 1.85 -10.17 -1.55
N ARG A 190 1.33 -11.33 -2.01
CA ARG A 190 1.82 -12.03 -3.21
C ARG A 190 0.72 -12.37 -4.20
N GLY A 191 -0.38 -12.99 -3.74
CA GLY A 191 -1.50 -13.38 -4.61
C GLY A 191 -2.29 -12.17 -5.08
N ARG A 192 -3.28 -11.76 -4.28
CA ARG A 192 -4.15 -10.61 -4.57
C ARG A 192 -3.36 -9.32 -4.86
N ALA A 193 -2.37 -9.01 -4.04
CA ALA A 193 -1.51 -7.82 -4.21
C ALA A 193 -0.68 -7.89 -5.50
N GLY A 194 -0.11 -9.05 -5.84
CA GLY A 194 0.62 -9.25 -7.10
C GLY A 194 -0.29 -9.12 -8.32
N THR A 195 -1.50 -9.68 -8.27
CA THR A 195 -2.50 -9.56 -9.34
C THR A 195 -2.88 -8.10 -9.59
N VAL A 196 -3.27 -7.37 -8.54
CA VAL A 196 -3.64 -5.95 -8.65
C VAL A 196 -2.44 -5.12 -9.09
N GLY A 197 -1.24 -5.39 -8.57
CA GLY A 197 -0.01 -4.71 -8.95
C GLY A 197 0.34 -4.89 -10.43
N ALA A 198 0.24 -6.11 -10.96
CA ALA A 198 0.49 -6.38 -12.38
C ALA A 198 -0.52 -5.65 -13.28
N CYS A 199 -1.82 -5.66 -12.93
CA CYS A 199 -2.83 -4.92 -13.68
C CYS A 199 -2.61 -3.40 -13.61
N LEU A 200 -2.17 -2.88 -12.45
CA LEU A 200 -1.84 -1.46 -12.29
C LEU A 200 -0.65 -1.05 -13.17
N LEU A 201 0.41 -1.86 -13.24
CA LEU A 201 1.54 -1.62 -14.13
C LEU A 201 1.10 -1.56 -15.60
N ALA A 202 0.24 -2.49 -16.03
CA ALA A 202 -0.24 -2.53 -17.41
C ALA A 202 -1.04 -1.27 -17.79
N GLU A 203 -1.91 -0.79 -16.90
CA GLU A 203 -2.67 0.44 -17.12
C GLU A 203 -1.78 1.68 -17.21
N MET A 204 -0.77 1.76 -16.35
CA MET A 204 0.06 2.96 -16.23
C MET A 204 1.18 3.03 -17.27
N TYR A 205 1.76 1.90 -17.69
CA TYR A 205 3.02 1.89 -18.46
C TYR A 205 2.94 1.16 -19.81
N ASP A 206 1.75 0.78 -20.27
CA ASP A 206 1.54 0.09 -21.56
C ASP A 206 2.40 -1.18 -21.77
N LEU A 207 2.69 -1.86 -20.66
CA LEU A 207 3.58 -3.02 -20.66
C LEU A 207 2.87 -4.27 -21.19
N SER A 208 3.66 -5.25 -21.61
CA SER A 208 3.14 -6.59 -21.87
C SER A 208 2.73 -7.29 -20.57
N ALA A 209 1.86 -8.29 -20.66
CA ALA A 209 1.50 -9.11 -19.51
C ALA A 209 2.73 -9.81 -18.92
N ASP A 210 3.64 -10.29 -19.78
CA ASP A 210 4.88 -10.95 -19.37
C ASP A 210 5.78 -10.01 -18.56
N GLU A 211 5.95 -8.77 -19.03
CA GLU A 211 6.76 -7.79 -18.31
C GLU A 211 6.13 -7.38 -16.97
N CYS A 212 4.80 -7.21 -16.92
CA CYS A 212 4.10 -6.92 -15.66
C CYS A 212 4.30 -8.05 -14.63
N LEU A 213 4.15 -9.30 -15.08
CA LEU A 213 4.32 -10.48 -14.25
C LEU A 213 5.78 -10.66 -13.81
N GLU A 214 6.74 -10.43 -14.71
CA GLU A 214 8.17 -10.48 -14.38
C GLU A 214 8.54 -9.45 -13.31
N ARG A 215 8.10 -8.19 -13.48
CA ARG A 215 8.33 -7.12 -12.50
C ARG A 215 7.78 -7.49 -11.12
N VAL A 216 6.54 -7.95 -11.06
CA VAL A 216 5.90 -8.37 -9.81
C VAL A 216 6.64 -9.55 -9.17
N GLN A 217 7.05 -10.55 -9.96
CA GLN A 217 7.76 -11.73 -9.46
C GLN A 217 9.15 -11.35 -8.94
N ARG A 218 9.97 -10.68 -9.75
CA ARG A 218 11.34 -10.28 -9.37
C ARG A 218 11.35 -9.37 -8.15
N ALA A 219 10.39 -8.44 -8.05
CA ALA A 219 10.26 -7.60 -6.88
C ALA A 219 9.80 -8.39 -5.64
N PHE A 220 8.92 -9.38 -5.79
CA PHE A 220 8.54 -10.26 -4.69
C PHE A 220 9.73 -11.13 -4.21
N ASP A 221 10.57 -11.61 -5.13
CA ASP A 221 11.71 -12.47 -4.82
C ASP A 221 12.76 -11.79 -3.94
N THR A 222 12.85 -10.45 -3.95
CA THR A 222 13.72 -9.70 -3.03
C THR A 222 13.35 -9.87 -1.56
N ARG A 223 12.16 -10.39 -1.27
CA ARG A 223 11.69 -10.67 0.09
C ARG A 223 12.19 -12.01 0.64
N HIS A 224 12.80 -12.83 -0.21
CA HIS A 224 13.30 -14.18 0.14
C HIS A 224 12.25 -15.08 0.81
N ASP A 225 10.98 -14.98 0.40
CA ASP A 225 9.84 -15.70 1.00
C ASP A 225 9.69 -17.14 0.48
N GLY A 226 10.81 -17.88 0.46
CA GLY A 226 10.84 -19.31 0.16
C GLY A 226 10.59 -19.69 -1.31
N GLY A 227 10.98 -18.84 -2.27
CA GLY A 227 10.86 -19.14 -3.71
C GLY A 227 9.40 -19.25 -4.20
N ARG A 228 8.47 -18.63 -3.49
CA ARG A 228 7.05 -18.61 -3.86
C ARG A 228 6.81 -17.70 -5.06
N ARG A 229 5.70 -17.94 -5.74
CA ARG A 229 5.26 -17.14 -6.87
C ARG A 229 4.35 -15.97 -6.46
N SER A 230 4.42 -14.90 -7.23
CA SER A 230 3.56 -13.72 -7.23
C SER A 230 3.21 -13.35 -8.69
N PRO A 231 1.93 -13.37 -9.11
CA PRO A 231 0.75 -13.83 -8.38
C PRO A 231 0.80 -15.31 -7.95
N GLU A 232 -0.09 -15.70 -7.05
CA GLU A 232 0.00 -16.96 -6.30
C GLU A 232 -0.55 -18.17 -7.07
N THR A 233 -1.61 -17.98 -7.85
CA THR A 233 -2.30 -19.07 -8.57
C THR A 233 -2.19 -18.90 -10.08
N GLU A 234 -2.33 -20.00 -10.84
CA GLU A 234 -2.40 -19.92 -12.30
C GLU A 234 -3.61 -19.12 -12.77
N GLU A 235 -4.73 -19.19 -12.04
CA GLU A 235 -5.93 -18.39 -12.32
C GLU A 235 -5.62 -16.90 -12.26
N GLN A 236 -4.87 -16.45 -11.24
CA GLN A 236 -4.45 -15.06 -11.11
C GLN A 236 -3.53 -14.62 -12.25
N VAL A 237 -2.61 -15.49 -12.68
CA VAL A 237 -1.73 -15.19 -13.82
C VAL A 237 -2.49 -15.15 -15.14
N ALA A 238 -3.39 -16.11 -15.37
CA ALA A 238 -4.27 -16.13 -16.54
C ALA A 238 -5.16 -14.89 -16.57
N PHE A 239 -5.67 -14.45 -15.41
CA PHE A 239 -6.45 -13.23 -15.27
C PHE A 239 -5.65 -11.99 -15.66
N VAL A 240 -4.40 -11.83 -15.19
CA VAL A 240 -3.53 -10.72 -15.60
C VAL A 240 -3.34 -10.73 -17.13
N ARG A 241 -3.02 -11.89 -17.72
CA ARG A 241 -2.86 -12.00 -19.18
C ARG A 241 -4.12 -11.60 -19.93
N GLY A 242 -5.29 -12.07 -19.49
CA GLY A 242 -6.58 -11.71 -20.06
C GLY A 242 -6.88 -10.21 -19.94
N TYR A 243 -6.58 -9.62 -18.78
CA TYR A 243 -6.77 -8.19 -18.53
C TYR A 243 -5.92 -7.33 -19.47
N VAL A 244 -4.61 -7.61 -19.57
CA VAL A 244 -3.70 -6.84 -20.44
C VAL A 244 -4.05 -7.02 -21.91
N SER A 245 -4.48 -8.21 -22.33
CA SER A 245 -4.99 -8.44 -23.69
C SER A 245 -6.21 -7.57 -23.98
N ALA A 246 -7.16 -7.49 -23.04
CA ALA A 246 -8.36 -6.67 -23.18
C ALA A 246 -8.08 -5.16 -23.17
N LEU A 247 -6.96 -4.69 -22.60
CA LEU A 247 -6.55 -3.28 -22.64
C LEU A 247 -6.00 -2.84 -24.00
N LYS A 248 -5.50 -3.78 -24.81
CA LYS A 248 -4.88 -3.50 -26.11
C LYS A 248 -5.86 -3.59 -27.29
N ASN A 249 -7.06 -4.10 -27.04
CA ASN A 249 -8.16 -4.19 -28.01
C ASN A 249 -9.12 -3.01 -27.85
#